data_AF-A0AAD0B1T9-F1
#
_entry.id   AF-A0AAD0B1T9-F1
#
_cell.length_a   1.000
_cell.length_b   1.000
_cell.length_c   1.000
_cell.angle_alpha   90.00
_cell.angle_beta   90.00
_cell.angle_gamma   90.00
#
_symmetry.space_group_name_H-M   'P 1'
#
loop_
_entity.id
_entity.type
_entity.pdbx_description
1 polymer ?
#
loop_
_entity_poly.entity_id
_entity_poly.type
_entity_poly.pdbx_seq_one_letter_code
_entity_poly.pdbx_strand_id
1 'polypeptide(L)' 'MKRKNLSNVLMPDDPMYVEAVNALRRYHEAEAAGITGVELDRLRMIAEHQFQAVTDYQLRALGGFTPSRH' A
#
# COMPACT_ATOMS: atom_id res chain seq x y z
N MET A 1 4.27 -7.47 -28.11
CA MET A 1 3.91 -6.86 -26.80
C MET A 1 2.96 -7.80 -26.07
N LYS A 2 3.37 -8.43 -24.95
CA LYS A 2 2.44 -9.20 -24.11
C LYS A 2 1.56 -8.20 -23.36
N ARG A 3 0.23 -8.29 -23.54
CA ARG A 3 -0.75 -7.50 -22.78
C ARG A 3 -0.62 -7.91 -21.31
N LYS A 4 -0.27 -6.98 -20.43
CA LYS A 4 -0.32 -7.21 -18.98
C LYS A 4 -1.77 -7.56 -18.63
N ASN A 5 -2.01 -8.74 -18.06
CA ASN A 5 -3.32 -9.12 -17.54
C ASN A 5 -3.58 -8.24 -16.30
N LEU A 6 -4.38 -7.19 -16.49
CA LEU A 6 -4.75 -6.23 -15.44
C LEU A 6 -5.81 -6.78 -14.47
N SER A 7 -6.34 -7.98 -14.75
CA SER A 7 -7.32 -8.70 -13.93
C SER A 7 -6.84 -9.02 -12.51
N ASN A 8 -5.54 -8.91 -12.29
CA ASN A 8 -4.85 -9.17 -11.02
C ASN A 8 -4.41 -7.89 -10.28
N VAL A 9 -4.72 -6.70 -10.82
CA VAL A 9 -4.50 -5.44 -10.12
C VAL A 9 -5.49 -5.36 -8.96
N LEU A 10 -5.02 -5.00 -7.76
CA LEU A 10 -5.93 -4.67 -6.64
C LEU A 10 -6.88 -3.58 -7.13
N MET A 11 -8.15 -3.96 -7.27
CA MET A 11 -9.17 -2.98 -7.58
C MET A 11 -9.33 -2.05 -6.37
N PRO A 12 -9.85 -0.82 -6.55
CA PRO A 12 -10.03 0.14 -5.45
C PRO A 12 -10.91 -0.39 -4.30
N ASP A 13 -11.72 -1.40 -4.59
CA ASP A 13 -12.57 -2.17 -3.67
C ASP A 13 -11.87 -3.35 -2.98
N ASP A 14 -10.60 -3.63 -3.29
CA ASP A 14 -9.84 -4.67 -2.62
C ASP A 14 -9.58 -4.29 -1.15
N PRO A 15 -9.85 -5.18 -0.18
CA PRO A 15 -9.67 -4.90 1.23
C PRO A 15 -8.26 -4.38 1.56
N MET A 16 -7.22 -4.87 0.89
CA MET A 16 -5.85 -4.43 1.17
C MET A 16 -5.62 -2.97 0.73
N TYR A 17 -6.22 -2.55 -0.38
CA TYR A 17 -6.17 -1.16 -0.82
C TYR A 17 -6.98 -0.25 0.11
N VAL A 18 -8.17 -0.69 0.52
CA VAL A 18 -9.03 0.03 1.48
C VAL A 18 -8.32 0.23 2.82
N GLU A 19 -7.63 -0.80 3.33
CA GLU A 19 -6.86 -0.69 4.57
C GLU A 19 -5.69 0.30 4.45
N ALA A 20 -4.97 0.31 3.32
CA ALA A 20 -3.90 1.27 3.08
C ALA A 20 -4.42 2.72 3.03
N VAL A 21 -5.53 2.95 2.33
CA VAL A 21 -6.16 4.28 2.26
C VAL A 21 -6.68 4.72 3.63
N ASN A 22 -7.27 3.82 4.41
CA ASN A 22 -7.74 4.13 5.76
C ASN A 22 -6.58 4.47 6.72
N ALA A 23 -5.44 3.78 6.60
CA ALA A 23 -4.24 4.10 7.39
C ALA A 23 -3.71 5.50 7.07
N LEU A 24 -3.64 5.86 5.79
CA LEU A 24 -3.23 7.21 5.37
C LEU A 24 -4.23 8.28 5.80
N ARG A 25 -5.54 8.00 5.75
CA ARG A 25 -6.56 8.91 6.27
C ARG A 25 -6.34 9.20 7.75
N ARG A 26 -6.12 8.17 8.57
CA ARG A 26 -5.87 8.34 10.02
C ARG A 26 -4.62 9.17 10.31
N TYR A 27 -3.56 8.99 9.52
CA TYR A 27 -2.37 9.83 9.60
C TYR A 27 -2.71 11.31 9.36
N HIS A 28 -3.43 11.64 8.28
CA HIS A 28 -3.81 13.02 7.98
C HIS A 28 -4.80 13.60 8.97
N GLU A 29 -5.74 12.81 9.49
CA GLU A 29 -6.65 13.24 10.56
C GLU A 29 -5.88 13.58 11.84
N ALA A 30 -4.89 12.77 12.20
CA ALA A 30 -4.01 13.04 13.34
C ALA A 30 -3.16 14.31 13.12
N GLU A 31 -2.58 14.47 11.93
CA GLU A 31 -1.82 15.67 11.56
C GLU A 31 -2.70 16.93 11.64
N ALA A 32 -3.92 16.87 11.09
CA ALA A 32 -4.89 17.96 11.12
C ALA A 32 -5.39 18.27 12.55
N ALA A 33 -5.45 17.26 13.41
CA ALA A 33 -5.76 17.42 14.84
C ALA A 33 -4.58 17.98 15.66
N GLY A 34 -3.42 18.22 15.02
CA GLY A 34 -2.21 18.72 15.69
C GLY A 34 -1.47 17.66 16.51
N ILE A 35 -1.77 16.37 16.29
CA ILE A 35 -0.98 15.28 16.88
C ILE A 35 0.41 15.32 16.23
N THR A 36 1.44 15.26 17.07
CA THR A 36 2.84 15.32 16.63
C THR A 36 3.69 14.32 17.39
N GLY A 37 4.93 14.14 16.94
CA GLY A 37 5.89 13.25 17.59
C GLY A 37 5.59 11.77 17.34
N VAL A 38 5.83 10.95 18.36
CA VAL A 38 5.85 9.48 18.23
C VAL A 38 4.54 8.90 17.70
N GLU A 39 3.39 9.48 18.06
CA GLU A 39 2.09 8.97 17.61
C GLU A 39 1.85 9.24 16.12
N LEU A 40 2.21 10.44 15.65
CA LEU A 40 2.10 10.78 14.23
C LEU A 40 3.07 9.92 13.39
N ASP A 41 4.27 9.70 13.90
CA ASP A 41 5.29 8.87 13.26
C ASP A 41 4.88 7.40 13.16
N ARG A 42 4.22 6.87 14.20
CA ARG A 42 3.60 5.53 14.15
C ARG A 42 2.54 5.42 13.08
N LEU A 43 1.62 6.39 13.00
CA LEU A 43 0.58 6.40 11.98
C LEU A 43 1.16 6.47 10.56
N ARG A 44 2.24 7.25 10.39
CA ARG A 44 3.00 7.32 9.14
C ARG A 44 3.58 5.97 8.76
N MET A 45 4.32 5.32 9.68
CA MET A 45 4.92 4.00 9.42
C MET A 45 3.87 2.95 9.04
N ILE A 46 2.71 2.95 9.72
CA ILE A 46 1.62 2.03 9.41
C ILE A 46 1.08 2.28 7.99
N ALA A 47 0.87 3.54 7.61
CA ALA A 47 0.43 3.90 6.27
C ALA A 47 1.47 3.47 5.21
N GLU A 48 2.74 3.79 5.41
CA GLU A 48 3.85 3.42 4.51
C GLU A 48 3.94 1.90 4.34
N HIS A 49 3.86 1.13 5.43
CA HIS A 49 3.89 -0.33 5.39
C HIS A 49 2.70 -0.91 4.59
N GLN A 50 1.49 -0.40 4.79
CA GLN A 50 0.32 -0.88 4.07
C GLN A 50 0.41 -0.59 2.56
N PHE A 51 0.92 0.57 2.17
CA PHE A 51 1.17 0.87 0.75
C PHE A 51 2.29 0.02 0.14
N GLN A 52 3.29 -0.35 0.93
CA GLN A 52 4.33 -1.28 0.48
C GLN A 52 3.74 -2.68 0.21
N ALA A 53 2.86 -3.18 1.10
CA ALA A 53 2.16 -4.44 0.87
C ALA A 53 1.28 -4.42 -0.39
N VAL A 54 0.57 -3.31 -0.64
CA VAL A 54 -0.18 -3.06 -1.89
C VAL A 54 0.73 -3.15 -3.11
N THR A 55 1.89 -2.50 -3.05
CA THR A 55 2.87 -2.50 -4.14
C THR A 55 3.44 -3.90 -4.38
N ASP A 56 3.82 -4.62 -3.33
CA ASP A 56 4.35 -5.98 -3.41
C ASP A 56 3.34 -6.96 -4.01
N TYR A 57 2.07 -6.85 -3.62
CA TYR A 57 1.01 -7.63 -4.24
C TYR A 57 0.85 -7.27 -5.71
N GLN A 58 0.76 -5.99 -6.07
CA GLN A 58 0.59 -5.58 -7.47
C GLN A 58 1.76 -6.06 -8.32
N LEU A 59 3.00 -5.97 -7.82
CA LEU A 59 4.18 -6.51 -8.48
C LEU A 59 4.06 -8.01 -8.70
N ARG A 60 3.71 -8.78 -7.65
CA ARG A 60 3.52 -10.24 -7.76
C ARG A 60 2.40 -10.60 -8.73
N ALA A 61 1.26 -9.93 -8.63
CA ALA A 61 0.04 -10.23 -9.35
C ALA A 61 0.12 -9.85 -10.84
N LEU A 62 0.92 -8.81 -11.18
CA LEU A 62 1.25 -8.40 -12.56
C LEU A 62 2.42 -9.18 -13.17
N GLY A 63 2.94 -10.20 -12.48
CA GLY A 63 4.01 -11.08 -12.97
C GLY A 63 5.44 -10.58 -12.76
N GLY A 64 5.63 -9.64 -11.83
CA GLY A 64 6.92 -9.08 -11.46
C GLY A 64 7.69 -9.92 -10.43
N PHE A 65 8.07 -11.15 -10.78
CA PHE A 65 9.39 -11.72 -10.48
C PHE A 65 9.55 -13.07 -11.19
N THR A 66 10.41 -13.13 -12.20
CA THR A 66 11.22 -14.34 -12.44
C THR A 66 12.43 -14.21 -11.52
N PRO A 67 12.58 -15.04 -10.47
CA PRO A 67 13.86 -15.11 -9.79
C PRO A 67 14.84 -15.75 -10.76
N SER A 68 15.65 -14.94 -11.44
CA SER A 68 16.95 -15.42 -11.93
C SER A 68 17.79 -15.65 -10.68
N ARG A 69 17.74 -16.90 -10.22
CA ARG A 69 18.64 -17.48 -9.23
C ARG A 69 20.07 -17.20 -9.69
N HIS A 70 20.82 -16.44 -8.91
CA HIS A 70 22.26 -16.30 -9.06
C HIS A 70 22.95 -16.64 -7.74
#